data_AF-A0A972U2M1-F1
#
_entry.id   AF-A0A972U2M1-F1
#
_cell.length_a   1.000
_cell.length_b   1.000
_cell.length_c   1.000
_cell.angle_alpha   90.00
_cell.angle_beta   90.00
_cell.angle_gamma   90.00
#
_symmetry.space_group_name_H-M   'P 1'
#
loop_
_entity.id
_entity.type
_entity.pdbx_description
1 polymer ?
#
loop_
_entity_poly.entity_id
_entity_poly.type
_entity_poly.pdbx_seq_one_letter_code
_entity_poly.pdbx_strand_id
1 'polypeptide(L)'
;MGRSRRTGLTLILSCLLALPVIAANPAASASLDSPVASTAQVDVVEPVDLVEPVEEPIPDPARSAVGDPLDEPIDSEPFNLQGVAVAALRENPPFFQISRAPLAVAPNEVSQVTTALNNAGTPMFVTILPGSTGYAAGFSREVSQAMGLPGTYLSIIGTVFDTYSTEIDSQAILTRAYTEKGPEGTAAVIIRFAELSGLAAQGPLPTPDMVAWRPTLIFVGSVFAIGLGFLLIRSKSPEDPEPEPTAGAVEMPAP
;
A
#
# COMPACT_ATOMS: atom_id res chain seq x y z
N MET A 1 47.12 31.29 52.16
CA MET A 1 46.56 30.52 51.02
C MET A 1 45.04 30.56 51.16
N GLY A 2 44.20 31.08 50.27
CA GLY A 2 44.38 31.58 48.90
C GLY A 2 43.10 31.28 48.11
N ARG A 3 42.28 32.33 47.87
CA ARG A 3 41.15 32.45 46.89
C ARG A 3 39.92 31.54 47.16
N SER A 4 38.72 32.01 47.50
CA SER A 4 37.92 33.19 47.12
C SER A 4 37.86 33.45 45.61
N ARG A 5 36.79 32.95 44.98
CA ARG A 5 36.12 33.60 43.83
C ARG A 5 34.61 33.55 44.05
N ARG A 6 34.08 34.69 44.49
CA ARG A 6 32.73 35.18 44.21
C ARG A 6 32.70 35.69 42.78
N THR A 7 31.67 35.31 42.02
CA THR A 7 30.98 36.12 40.99
C THR A 7 29.74 35.28 40.63
N GLY A 8 28.51 35.66 40.97
CA GLY A 8 27.83 36.88 40.53
C GLY A 8 27.64 36.79 39.01
N LEU A 9 26.50 36.99 38.38
CA LEU A 9 25.26 37.69 38.68
C LEU A 9 24.56 37.76 37.30
N THR A 10 23.27 38.10 37.26
CA THR A 10 22.62 38.88 36.18
C THR A 10 21.75 38.10 35.17
N LEU A 11 20.46 38.10 35.51
CA LEU A 11 19.29 38.18 34.61
C LEU A 11 19.44 39.26 33.52
N ILE A 12 19.16 38.89 32.26
CA ILE A 12 18.71 39.76 31.15
C ILE A 12 17.86 38.80 30.27
N LEU A 13 16.53 38.80 30.20
CA LEU A 13 15.53 39.82 29.83
C LEU A 13 15.74 40.45 28.44
N SER A 14 14.86 40.08 27.49
CA SER A 14 14.49 40.79 26.25
C SER A 14 15.35 40.64 24.99
N CYS A 15 14.74 40.00 23.98
CA CYS A 15 14.68 40.35 22.54
C CYS A 15 13.75 39.31 21.89
N LEU A 16 12.42 39.50 21.80
CA LEU A 16 11.68 40.26 20.80
C LEU A 16 12.34 40.40 19.41
N LEU A 17 11.58 39.96 18.40
CA LEU A 17 11.61 40.30 16.96
C LEU A 17 12.58 39.52 16.06
N ALA A 18 12.02 38.56 15.30
CA ALA A 18 11.90 38.67 13.83
C ALA A 18 11.18 37.44 13.25
N LEU A 19 9.92 37.63 12.87
CA LEU A 19 9.22 36.80 11.88
C LEU A 19 9.91 36.98 10.51
N PRO A 20 9.87 35.95 9.66
CA PRO A 20 9.35 36.19 8.31
C PRO A 20 8.05 35.42 8.09
N VAL A 21 6.99 36.22 7.94
CA VAL A 21 5.74 35.89 7.26
C VAL A 21 6.09 35.39 5.86
N ILE A 22 5.91 34.11 5.56
CA ILE A 22 5.87 33.63 4.18
C ILE A 22 4.46 33.90 3.66
N ALA A 23 4.42 34.81 2.70
CA ALA A 23 3.24 35.33 2.06
C ALA A 23 2.39 34.23 1.44
N ALA A 24 1.10 34.24 1.79
CA ALA A 24 0.06 33.74 0.92
C ALA A 24 0.12 34.48 -0.41
N ASN A 25 0.03 33.73 -1.52
CA ASN A 25 -0.08 34.26 -2.86
C ASN A 25 -1.57 34.18 -3.30
N PRO A 26 -2.37 35.26 -3.14
CA PRO A 26 -3.65 35.40 -3.81
C PRO A 26 -3.49 36.31 -5.03
N ALA A 27 -3.23 35.69 -6.18
CA ALA A 27 -3.42 36.31 -7.49
C ALA A 27 -4.28 35.34 -8.30
N ALA A 28 -5.34 35.73 -8.98
CA ALA A 28 -6.00 37.01 -9.08
C ALA A 28 -7.40 36.72 -9.64
N SER A 29 -8.42 37.31 -9.03
CA SER A 29 -9.70 37.50 -9.69
C SER A 29 -9.53 38.62 -10.71
N ALA A 30 -9.75 38.34 -12.00
CA ALA A 30 -10.04 39.35 -13.00
C ALA A 30 -11.19 38.82 -13.87
N SER A 31 -12.36 39.38 -13.57
CA SER A 31 -13.58 39.43 -14.37
C SER A 31 -13.35 39.98 -15.78
N LEU A 32 -14.12 39.48 -16.75
CA LEU A 32 -14.82 40.17 -17.86
C LEU A 32 -15.27 39.07 -18.84
N ASP A 33 -16.56 38.75 -18.89
CA ASP A 33 -17.58 39.34 -19.78
C ASP A 33 -17.75 38.51 -21.08
N SER A 34 -19.01 38.33 -21.46
CA SER A 34 -19.54 37.36 -22.43
C SER A 34 -19.35 37.83 -23.90
N PRO A 35 -20.14 37.36 -24.89
CA PRO A 35 -20.46 36.02 -25.38
C PRO A 35 -20.11 35.87 -26.87
N VAL A 36 -19.78 34.66 -27.36
CA VAL A 36 -19.98 34.34 -28.78
C VAL A 36 -20.51 32.91 -28.90
N ALA A 37 -21.79 32.82 -29.21
CA ALA A 37 -22.38 31.67 -29.87
C ALA A 37 -21.64 31.48 -31.20
N SER A 38 -20.90 30.37 -31.32
CA SER A 38 -20.36 29.93 -32.60
C SER A 38 -20.99 28.61 -32.98
N THR A 39 -21.83 28.72 -33.99
CA THR A 39 -22.49 27.71 -34.81
C THR A 39 -21.56 26.54 -35.12
N ALA A 40 -21.75 25.40 -34.46
CA ALA A 40 -21.21 24.13 -34.95
C ALA A 40 -22.16 23.63 -36.05
N GLN A 41 -21.70 23.76 -37.28
CA GLN A 41 -22.31 23.22 -38.48
C GLN A 41 -22.51 21.71 -38.32
N VAL A 42 -23.72 21.29 -38.68
CA VAL A 42 -24.09 19.90 -38.95
C VAL A 42 -23.25 19.46 -40.14
N ASP A 43 -22.24 18.65 -39.88
CA ASP A 43 -21.51 17.97 -40.94
C ASP A 43 -22.35 16.80 -41.47
N VAL A 44 -22.26 16.67 -42.78
CA VAL A 44 -23.14 15.90 -43.64
C VAL A 44 -22.84 14.42 -43.44
N VAL A 45 -23.87 13.66 -43.06
CA VAL A 45 -23.85 12.19 -43.08
C VAL A 45 -23.86 11.76 -44.55
N GLU A 46 -22.70 11.35 -45.06
CA GLU A 46 -22.62 10.61 -46.33
C GLU A 46 -23.32 9.25 -46.17
N PRO A 47 -24.20 8.85 -47.10
CA PRO A 47 -24.77 7.51 -47.09
C PRO A 47 -23.68 6.50 -47.46
N VAL A 48 -23.35 5.64 -46.51
CA VAL A 48 -22.50 4.46 -46.73
C VAL A 48 -23.21 3.55 -47.73
N ASP A 49 -22.54 3.30 -48.85
CA ASP A 49 -22.94 2.33 -49.86
C ASP A 49 -23.22 0.95 -49.22
N LEU A 50 -24.39 0.41 -49.54
CA LEU A 50 -24.77 -0.97 -49.31
C LEU A 50 -23.76 -1.89 -50.01
N VAL A 51 -22.78 -2.39 -49.25
CA VAL A 51 -21.95 -3.51 -49.68
C VAL A 51 -22.84 -4.76 -49.63
N GLU A 52 -23.01 -5.39 -50.79
CA GLU A 52 -23.74 -6.63 -50.97
C GLU A 52 -23.19 -7.73 -50.04
N PRO A 53 -24.06 -8.57 -49.45
CA PRO A 53 -23.62 -9.69 -48.64
C PRO A 53 -22.88 -10.69 -49.53
N VAL A 54 -21.58 -10.83 -49.30
CA VAL A 54 -20.80 -11.96 -49.81
C VAL A 54 -21.39 -13.22 -49.17
N GLU A 55 -22.11 -14.01 -49.97
CA GLU A 55 -22.50 -15.38 -49.60
C GLU A 55 -21.23 -16.16 -49.26
N GLU A 56 -20.96 -16.33 -47.97
CA GLU A 56 -19.98 -17.28 -47.50
C GLU A 56 -20.42 -18.69 -47.93
N PRO A 57 -19.54 -19.48 -48.58
CA PRO A 57 -19.87 -20.83 -48.97
C PRO A 57 -20.10 -21.68 -47.71
N ILE A 58 -21.30 -22.27 -47.63
CA ILE A 58 -21.69 -23.24 -46.61
C ILE A 58 -20.62 -24.34 -46.54
N PRO A 59 -19.90 -24.52 -45.42
CA PRO A 59 -18.94 -25.60 -45.32
C PRO A 59 -19.67 -26.94 -45.35
N ASP A 60 -19.29 -27.78 -46.31
CA ASP A 60 -19.78 -29.13 -46.53
C ASP A 60 -19.60 -29.98 -45.25
N PRO A 61 -20.68 -30.44 -44.59
CA PRO A 61 -20.58 -31.19 -43.33
C PRO A 61 -19.99 -32.60 -43.52
N ALA A 62 -19.69 -33.03 -44.75
CA ALA A 62 -19.25 -34.38 -45.04
C ALA A 62 -17.73 -34.62 -45.01
N ARG A 63 -16.89 -33.61 -44.70
CA ARG A 63 -15.45 -33.80 -44.45
C ARG A 63 -15.10 -33.64 -42.96
N SER A 64 -15.69 -34.48 -42.12
CA SER A 64 -15.19 -34.78 -40.78
C SER A 64 -15.05 -36.29 -40.63
N ALA A 65 -14.03 -36.82 -41.28
CA ALA A 65 -13.50 -38.13 -40.92
C ALA A 65 -12.01 -38.18 -41.26
N VAL A 66 -11.27 -38.71 -40.30
CA VAL A 66 -9.91 -39.25 -40.42
C VAL A 66 -8.79 -38.24 -40.23
N GLY A 67 -8.37 -38.16 -38.97
CA GLY A 67 -7.13 -37.54 -38.54
C GLY A 67 -7.24 -37.19 -37.07
N ASP A 68 -7.16 -38.20 -36.19
CA ASP A 68 -6.79 -38.01 -34.80
C ASP A 68 -5.26 -38.18 -34.71
N PRO A 69 -4.47 -37.08 -34.77
CA PRO A 69 -3.12 -37.14 -34.28
C PRO A 69 -2.97 -36.11 -33.15
N LEU A 70 -2.46 -36.62 -32.03
CA LEU A 70 -1.79 -35.89 -30.95
C LEU A 70 -2.79 -35.16 -30.01
N ASP A 71 -3.05 -35.60 -28.78
CA ASP A 71 -2.07 -35.97 -27.75
C ASP A 71 -0.82 -35.05 -27.75
N GLU A 72 -0.93 -33.82 -28.28
CA GLU A 72 -0.09 -32.74 -27.77
C GLU A 72 -0.68 -32.37 -26.41
N PRO A 73 0.01 -32.62 -25.28
CA PRO A 73 -0.33 -31.90 -24.08
C PRO A 73 -0.32 -30.43 -24.49
N ILE A 74 -1.42 -29.71 -24.28
CA ILE A 74 -1.38 -28.26 -24.34
C ILE A 74 -0.36 -27.89 -23.27
N ASP A 75 0.89 -27.70 -23.70
CA ASP A 75 1.97 -27.12 -22.94
C ASP A 75 1.44 -25.76 -22.54
N SER A 76 0.75 -25.76 -21.41
CA SER A 76 0.17 -24.60 -20.78
C SER A 76 1.37 -23.87 -20.22
N GLU A 77 2.15 -23.25 -21.10
CA GLU A 77 3.33 -22.49 -20.72
C GLU A 77 2.90 -21.60 -19.58
N PRO A 78 3.52 -21.74 -18.40
CA PRO A 78 3.11 -20.97 -17.23
C PRO A 78 3.21 -19.50 -17.63
N PHE A 79 2.08 -18.79 -17.59
CA PHE A 79 2.01 -17.39 -18.02
C PHE A 79 3.13 -16.60 -17.32
N ASN A 80 4.16 -16.22 -18.08
CA ASN A 80 5.38 -15.64 -17.53
C ASN A 80 5.17 -14.17 -17.17
N LEU A 81 4.68 -13.96 -15.96
CA LEU A 81 4.29 -12.65 -15.46
C LEU A 81 5.44 -11.71 -15.25
N GLN A 82 6.57 -12.25 -14.79
CA GLN A 82 7.79 -11.50 -14.69
C GLN A 82 8.17 -10.95 -16.07
N GLY A 83 8.10 -11.78 -17.11
CA GLY A 83 8.35 -11.38 -18.49
C GLY A 83 7.43 -10.25 -18.96
N VAL A 84 6.12 -10.36 -18.72
CA VAL A 84 5.14 -9.33 -19.08
C VAL A 84 5.39 -8.03 -18.32
N ALA A 85 5.60 -8.10 -17.00
CA ALA A 85 5.84 -6.94 -16.16
C ALA A 85 7.14 -6.22 -16.56
N VAL A 86 8.22 -6.97 -16.81
CA VAL A 86 9.51 -6.45 -17.25
C VAL A 86 9.40 -5.80 -18.63
N ALA A 87 8.74 -6.46 -19.58
CA ALA A 87 8.53 -5.90 -20.92
C ALA A 87 7.74 -4.59 -20.85
N ALA A 88 6.64 -4.57 -20.09
CA ALA A 88 5.81 -3.39 -19.96
C ALA A 88 6.51 -2.23 -19.23
N LEU A 89 7.29 -2.52 -18.17
CA LEU A 89 8.09 -1.51 -17.48
C LEU A 89 9.24 -0.96 -18.31
N ARG A 90 9.82 -1.76 -19.22
CA ARG A 90 10.85 -1.29 -20.16
C ARG A 90 10.26 -0.36 -21.22
N GLU A 91 9.05 -0.67 -21.67
CA GLU A 91 8.35 0.13 -22.68
C GLU A 91 7.80 1.44 -22.10
N ASN A 92 7.18 1.37 -20.92
CA ASN A 92 6.48 2.49 -20.29
C ASN A 92 6.83 2.64 -18.79
N PRO A 93 8.08 3.01 -18.42
CA PRO A 93 8.41 3.33 -17.05
C PRO A 93 7.74 4.65 -16.63
N PRO A 94 7.49 4.89 -15.33
CA PRO A 94 7.81 4.07 -14.15
C PRO A 94 6.68 3.13 -13.69
N PHE A 95 5.55 3.09 -14.41
CA PHE A 95 4.28 2.57 -13.88
C PHE A 95 3.56 1.67 -14.89
N PHE A 96 3.25 0.45 -14.47
CA PHE A 96 2.45 -0.49 -15.25
C PHE A 96 1.31 -1.07 -14.40
N GLN A 97 0.10 -1.12 -14.96
CA GLN A 97 -1.03 -1.78 -14.33
C GLN A 97 -1.92 -2.51 -15.32
N ILE A 98 -2.57 -3.57 -14.85
CA ILE A 98 -3.64 -4.24 -15.58
C ILE A 98 -4.97 -3.79 -15.00
N SER A 99 -5.90 -3.28 -15.83
CA SER A 99 -7.18 -2.70 -15.38
C SER A 99 -8.07 -3.64 -14.57
N ARG A 100 -7.92 -4.97 -14.70
CA ARG A 100 -8.64 -5.98 -13.90
C ARG A 100 -8.02 -6.27 -12.53
N ALA A 101 -6.90 -5.62 -12.16
CA ALA A 101 -6.27 -5.82 -10.86
C ALA A 101 -7.15 -5.21 -9.75
N PRO A 102 -7.36 -5.88 -8.61
CA PRO A 102 -8.23 -5.39 -7.53
C PRO A 102 -7.82 -4.03 -6.96
N LEU A 103 -6.51 -3.76 -6.96
CA LEU A 103 -5.91 -2.53 -6.45
C LEU A 103 -5.40 -1.61 -7.57
N ALA A 104 -5.96 -1.71 -8.78
CA ALA A 104 -5.62 -0.80 -9.87
C ALA A 104 -5.89 0.66 -9.48
N VAL A 105 -4.97 1.55 -9.89
CA VAL A 105 -5.11 2.99 -9.69
C VAL A 105 -6.14 3.52 -10.68
N ALA A 106 -7.03 4.40 -10.21
CA ALA A 106 -8.05 4.98 -11.05
C ALA A 106 -7.42 5.88 -12.14
N PRO A 107 -7.98 5.94 -13.36
CA PRO A 107 -7.35 6.68 -14.48
C PRO A 107 -7.06 8.17 -14.18
N ASN A 108 -7.88 8.81 -13.36
CA ASN A 108 -7.70 10.19 -12.92
C ASN A 108 -6.55 10.39 -11.92
N GLU A 109 -6.08 9.32 -11.27
CA GLU A 109 -5.01 9.35 -10.26
C GLU A 109 -3.65 8.95 -10.83
N VAL A 110 -3.61 8.24 -11.98
CA VAL A 110 -2.37 7.75 -12.60
C VAL A 110 -1.36 8.88 -12.82
N SER A 111 -1.81 10.05 -13.28
CA SER A 111 -0.92 11.21 -13.48
C SER A 111 -0.26 11.68 -12.19
N GLN A 112 -1.00 11.66 -11.07
CA GLN A 112 -0.47 12.04 -9.76
C GLN A 112 0.54 11.01 -9.26
N VAL A 113 0.23 9.71 -9.41
CA VAL A 113 1.14 8.61 -9.06
C VAL A 113 2.43 8.68 -9.86
N THR A 114 2.35 8.80 -11.19
CA THR A 114 3.52 8.90 -12.06
C THR A 114 4.37 10.13 -11.72
N THR A 115 3.75 11.26 -11.42
CA THR A 115 4.46 12.48 -10.98
C THR A 115 5.19 12.25 -9.66
N ALA A 116 4.55 11.62 -8.67
CA ALA A 116 5.18 11.31 -7.39
C ALA A 116 6.38 10.37 -7.53
N LEU A 117 6.25 9.32 -8.36
CA LEU A 117 7.34 8.36 -8.64
C LEU A 117 8.54 9.04 -9.30
N ASN A 118 8.32 9.92 -10.27
CA ASN A 118 9.39 10.67 -10.93
C ASN A 118 10.07 11.68 -9.99
N ASN A 119 9.32 12.24 -9.03
CA ASN A 119 9.83 13.21 -8.06
C ASN A 119 10.52 12.57 -6.85
N ALA A 120 10.53 11.25 -6.72
CA ALA A 120 11.17 10.54 -5.61
C ALA A 120 12.70 10.69 -5.60
N GLY A 121 13.33 11.23 -6.65
CA GLY A 121 14.79 11.42 -6.70
C GLY A 121 15.61 10.13 -6.80
N THR A 122 14.96 8.97 -6.79
CA THR A 122 15.53 7.66 -7.13
C THR A 122 14.65 6.97 -8.17
N PRO A 123 15.20 6.14 -9.07
CA PRO A 123 14.40 5.38 -10.01
C PRO A 123 13.42 4.45 -9.27
N MET A 124 12.14 4.58 -9.56
CA MET A 124 11.09 3.75 -8.98
C MET A 124 10.31 3.05 -10.09
N PHE A 125 9.96 1.79 -9.87
CA PHE A 125 9.21 0.97 -10.81
C PHE A 125 8.04 0.30 -10.09
N VAL A 126 6.82 0.55 -10.56
CA VAL A 126 5.60 0.04 -9.93
C VAL A 126 4.83 -0.86 -10.89
N THR A 127 4.43 -2.03 -10.41
CA THR A 127 3.60 -2.98 -11.16
C THR A 127 2.35 -3.35 -10.37
N ILE A 128 1.18 -3.32 -11.03
CA ILE A 128 -0.09 -3.72 -10.41
C ILE A 128 -0.75 -4.82 -11.25
N LEU A 129 -0.84 -6.00 -10.66
CA LEU A 129 -1.27 -7.24 -11.32
C LEU A 129 -2.44 -7.89 -10.55
N PRO A 130 -3.34 -8.64 -11.23
CA PRO A 130 -4.43 -9.34 -10.57
C PRO A 130 -3.92 -10.54 -9.76
N GLY A 131 -4.59 -10.92 -8.66
CA GLY A 131 -4.13 -12.03 -7.81
C GLY A 131 -4.10 -13.41 -8.49
N SER A 132 -4.84 -13.57 -9.59
CA SER A 132 -4.84 -14.80 -10.41
C SER A 132 -3.51 -15.04 -11.12
N THR A 133 -2.54 -14.13 -10.99
CA THR A 133 -1.26 -14.24 -11.66
C THR A 133 -0.26 -15.08 -10.86
N GLY A 134 -0.30 -15.10 -9.53
CA GLY A 134 0.60 -15.96 -8.75
C GLY A 134 1.01 -15.36 -7.43
N TYR A 135 2.20 -15.71 -6.96
CA TYR A 135 2.71 -15.32 -5.64
C TYR A 135 3.30 -13.91 -5.66
N ALA A 136 2.88 -13.09 -4.68
CA ALA A 136 3.36 -11.72 -4.51
C ALA A 136 4.76 -11.64 -3.87
N ALA A 137 5.05 -12.55 -2.94
CA ALA A 137 6.26 -12.48 -2.13
C ALA A 137 7.51 -12.72 -2.99
N GLY A 138 8.42 -11.75 -3.01
CA GLY A 138 9.68 -11.85 -3.76
C GLY A 138 9.57 -11.47 -5.24
N PHE A 139 8.38 -11.22 -5.76
CA PHE A 139 8.18 -10.84 -7.16
C PHE A 139 8.91 -9.54 -7.52
N SER A 140 8.96 -8.55 -6.63
CA SER A 140 9.69 -7.29 -6.86
C SER A 140 11.20 -7.52 -7.01
N ARG A 141 11.75 -8.50 -6.28
CA ARG A 141 13.15 -8.90 -6.41
C ARG A 141 13.40 -9.58 -7.75
N GLU A 142 12.51 -10.46 -8.17
CA GLU A 142 12.58 -11.12 -9.48
C GLU A 142 12.51 -10.10 -10.63
N VAL A 143 11.57 -9.15 -10.58
CA VAL A 143 11.47 -8.05 -11.56
C VAL A 143 12.73 -7.20 -11.56
N SER A 144 13.27 -6.86 -10.39
CA SER A 144 14.54 -6.10 -10.28
C SER A 144 15.70 -6.83 -10.95
N GLN A 145 15.86 -8.12 -10.68
CA GLN A 145 16.92 -8.95 -11.27
C GLN A 145 16.79 -9.04 -12.80
N ALA A 146 15.57 -9.17 -13.31
CA ALA A 146 15.31 -9.24 -14.75
C ALA A 146 15.45 -7.87 -15.45
N MET A 147 15.07 -6.78 -14.79
CA MET A 147 15.28 -5.42 -15.30
C MET A 147 16.77 -5.07 -15.35
N GLY A 148 17.56 -5.51 -14.36
CA GLY A 148 18.99 -5.23 -14.27
C GLY A 148 19.32 -3.75 -14.05
N LEU A 149 18.36 -2.97 -13.53
CA LEU A 149 18.52 -1.55 -13.24
C LEU A 149 18.56 -1.33 -11.71
N PRO A 150 19.34 -0.35 -11.23
CA PRO A 150 19.25 0.08 -9.84
C PRO A 150 17.94 0.85 -9.62
N GLY A 151 17.36 0.71 -8.42
CA GLY A 151 16.16 1.45 -8.04
C GLY A 151 15.29 0.71 -7.02
N THR A 152 14.11 1.26 -6.81
CA THR A 152 13.08 0.71 -5.92
C THR A 152 11.93 0.13 -6.72
N TYR A 153 11.64 -1.13 -6.49
CA TYR A 153 10.61 -1.91 -7.14
C TYR A 153 9.45 -2.15 -6.17
N LEU A 154 8.24 -1.83 -6.61
CA LEU A 154 7.00 -2.08 -5.88
C LEU A 154 6.09 -2.92 -6.76
N SER A 155 5.67 -4.06 -6.25
CA SER A 155 4.74 -4.94 -6.94
C SER A 155 3.50 -5.14 -6.09
N ILE A 156 2.34 -4.95 -6.71
CA ILE A 156 1.04 -5.13 -6.10
C ILE A 156 0.35 -6.26 -6.84
N ILE A 157 0.31 -7.45 -6.23
CA ILE A 157 -0.32 -8.63 -6.83
C ILE A 157 -1.57 -8.99 -6.03
N GLY A 158 -2.73 -8.84 -6.67
CA GLY A 158 -4.02 -8.98 -6.00
C GLY A 158 -4.19 -7.88 -4.95
N THR A 159 -4.06 -8.26 -3.68
CA THR A 159 -4.17 -7.35 -2.53
C THR A 159 -2.88 -7.26 -1.72
N VAL A 160 -1.79 -7.85 -2.22
CA VAL A 160 -0.52 -7.94 -1.50
C VAL A 160 0.47 -6.97 -2.10
N PHE A 161 1.10 -6.18 -1.23
CA PHE A 161 2.18 -5.28 -1.57
C PHE A 161 3.51 -5.97 -1.26
N ASP A 162 4.38 -6.05 -2.25
CA ASP A 162 5.75 -6.55 -2.16
C ASP A 162 6.70 -5.45 -2.65
N THR A 163 7.86 -5.30 -2.02
CA THR A 163 8.84 -4.32 -2.44
C THR A 163 10.25 -4.84 -2.32
N TYR A 164 11.11 -4.34 -3.20
CA TYR A 164 12.53 -4.59 -3.16
C TYR A 164 13.26 -3.34 -3.62
N SER A 165 14.35 -2.96 -2.96
CA SER A 165 15.21 -1.88 -3.40
C SER A 165 16.66 -2.30 -3.34
N THR A 166 17.46 -1.77 -4.27
CA THR A 166 18.91 -1.98 -4.30
C THR A 166 19.67 -1.06 -3.36
N GLU A 167 19.04 0.00 -2.86
CA GLU A 167 19.73 1.11 -2.18
C GLU A 167 19.20 1.40 -0.77
N ILE A 168 17.90 1.19 -0.53
CA ILE A 168 17.23 1.58 0.71
C ILE A 168 16.44 0.42 1.32
N ASP A 169 16.13 0.52 2.61
CA ASP A 169 15.19 -0.40 3.27
C ASP A 169 13.75 -0.08 2.85
N SER A 170 13.35 -0.58 1.68
CA SER A 170 12.02 -0.30 1.13
C SER A 170 10.89 -0.96 1.90
N GLN A 171 11.14 -2.04 2.65
CA GLN A 171 10.09 -2.75 3.39
C GLN A 171 9.58 -1.92 4.58
N ALA A 172 10.49 -1.30 5.32
CA ALA A 172 10.11 -0.39 6.41
C ALA A 172 9.32 0.82 5.87
N ILE A 173 9.72 1.34 4.70
CA ILE A 173 9.07 2.47 4.03
C ILE A 173 7.67 2.11 3.56
N LEU A 174 7.49 0.96 2.91
CA LEU A 174 6.19 0.46 2.46
C LEU A 174 5.25 0.26 3.64
N THR A 175 5.74 -0.33 4.73
CA THR A 175 4.95 -0.54 5.96
C THR A 175 4.45 0.78 6.52
N ARG A 176 5.32 1.80 6.57
CA ARG A 176 4.96 3.15 7.03
C ARG A 176 3.93 3.81 6.10
N ALA A 177 4.16 3.77 4.79
CA ALA A 177 3.25 4.33 3.79
C ALA A 177 1.85 3.69 3.88
N TYR A 178 1.78 2.35 4.00
CA TYR A 178 0.53 1.64 4.16
C TYR A 178 -0.18 1.99 5.48
N THR A 179 0.57 2.15 6.57
CA THR A 179 -0.01 2.54 7.87
C THR A 179 -0.58 3.96 7.84
N GLU A 180 0.12 4.90 7.19
CA GLU A 180 -0.29 6.31 7.11
C GLU A 180 -1.43 6.54 6.10
N LYS A 181 -1.46 5.80 4.99
CA LYS A 181 -2.33 6.08 3.83
C LYS A 181 -3.17 4.92 3.32
N GLY A 182 -3.09 3.75 3.93
CA GLY A 182 -3.89 2.56 3.57
C GLY A 182 -5.41 2.84 3.47
N PRO A 183 -6.03 3.56 4.43
CA PRO A 183 -7.46 3.90 4.35
C PRO A 183 -7.84 4.84 3.19
N GLU A 184 -6.88 5.57 2.62
CA GLU A 184 -7.09 6.52 1.53
C GLU A 184 -6.99 5.86 0.15
N GLY A 185 -6.53 4.61 0.08
CA GLY A 185 -6.48 3.80 -1.15
C GLY A 185 -5.07 3.60 -1.72
N THR A 186 -4.98 2.76 -2.77
CA THR A 186 -3.70 2.33 -3.35
C THR A 186 -2.87 3.49 -3.89
N ALA A 187 -3.50 4.45 -4.58
CA ALA A 187 -2.80 5.61 -5.13
C ALA A 187 -2.11 6.42 -4.01
N ALA A 188 -2.82 6.67 -2.91
CA ALA A 188 -2.30 7.39 -1.75
C ALA A 188 -1.11 6.65 -1.11
N VAL A 189 -1.17 5.32 -1.02
CA VAL A 189 -0.04 4.50 -0.52
C VAL A 189 1.17 4.60 -1.46
N ILE A 190 0.98 4.52 -2.78
CA ILE A 190 2.10 4.62 -3.74
C ILE A 190 2.74 6.01 -3.70
N ILE A 191 1.92 7.07 -3.67
CA ILE A 191 2.42 8.46 -3.58
C ILE A 191 3.24 8.63 -2.30
N ARG A 192 2.70 8.18 -1.15
CA ARG A 192 3.41 8.28 0.13
C ARG A 192 4.67 7.44 0.19
N PHE A 193 4.64 6.26 -0.41
CA PHE A 193 5.82 5.41 -0.56
C PHE A 193 6.91 6.13 -1.37
N ALA A 194 6.57 6.76 -2.49
CA ALA A 194 7.50 7.52 -3.33
C ALA A 194 8.13 8.71 -2.58
N GLU A 195 7.33 9.47 -1.84
CA GLU A 195 7.82 10.57 -0.99
C GLU A 195 8.82 10.08 0.05
N LEU A 196 8.48 9.02 0.78
CA LEU A 196 9.34 8.47 1.83
C LEU A 196 10.61 7.83 1.23
N SER A 197 10.51 7.14 0.10
CA SER A 197 11.68 6.62 -0.63
C SER A 197 12.64 7.74 -1.03
N GLY A 198 12.12 8.89 -1.49
CA GLY A 198 12.96 10.03 -1.83
C GLY A 198 13.62 10.71 -0.64
N LEU A 199 12.96 10.72 0.51
CA LEU A 199 13.58 11.16 1.77
C LEU A 199 14.67 10.18 2.23
N ALA A 200 14.42 8.88 2.12
CA ALA A 200 15.39 7.83 2.49
C ALA A 200 16.65 7.85 1.62
N ALA A 201 16.50 8.19 0.33
CA ALA A 201 17.63 8.30 -0.59
C ALA A 201 18.58 9.46 -0.24
N GLN A 202 18.09 10.49 0.45
CA GLN A 202 18.88 11.67 0.84
C GLN A 202 19.58 11.52 2.19
N GLY A 203 19.30 10.44 2.94
CA GLY A 203 19.88 10.18 4.25
C GLY A 203 18.94 9.36 5.14
N PRO A 204 19.34 9.11 6.41
CA PRO A 204 18.47 8.42 7.36
C PRO A 204 17.12 9.12 7.43
N LEU A 205 16.05 8.35 7.17
CA LEU A 205 14.68 8.86 7.24
C LEU A 205 14.49 9.63 8.54
N PRO A 206 13.81 10.80 8.52
CA PRO A 206 13.34 11.39 9.76
C PRO A 206 12.50 10.31 10.43
N THR A 207 13.03 9.79 11.55
CA THR A 207 12.27 8.93 12.45
C THR A 207 10.95 9.64 12.65
N PRO A 208 9.80 8.95 12.50
CA PRO A 208 8.51 9.59 12.74
C PRO A 208 8.65 10.31 14.07
N ASP A 209 8.61 11.65 14.02
CA ASP A 209 8.90 12.47 15.18
C ASP A 209 8.07 11.91 16.32
N MET A 210 8.73 11.59 17.44
CA MET A 210 8.06 11.28 18.71
C MET A 210 7.40 12.56 19.27
N VAL A 211 6.70 13.29 18.43
CA VAL A 211 5.92 14.50 18.63
C VAL A 211 4.60 14.24 17.88
N ALA A 212 3.69 13.41 18.38
CA ALA A 212 2.69 13.86 19.35
C ALA A 212 1.91 12.68 19.96
N TRP A 213 2.53 11.52 20.14
CA TRP A 213 2.11 10.63 21.23
C TRP A 213 2.80 11.12 22.51
N ARG A 214 2.31 12.24 23.06
CA ARG A 214 2.21 12.30 24.51
C ARG A 214 1.28 11.14 24.85
N PRO A 215 1.74 10.09 25.56
CA PRO A 215 0.81 9.12 26.09
C PRO A 215 -0.05 9.91 27.08
N THR A 216 -1.24 10.32 26.64
CA THR A 216 -2.33 10.49 27.59
C THR A 216 -2.52 9.10 28.17
N LEU A 217 -1.91 8.95 29.33
CA LEU A 217 -1.87 7.87 30.30
C LEU A 217 -3.26 7.24 30.57
N ILE A 218 -3.93 6.67 29.55
CA ILE A 218 -5.32 6.19 29.70
C ILE A 218 -5.50 4.70 29.32
N PHE A 219 -4.60 4.05 28.57
CA PHE A 219 -4.86 2.66 28.14
C PHE A 219 -3.89 1.56 28.62
N VAL A 220 -2.96 1.86 29.53
CA VAL A 220 -2.17 0.82 30.24
C VAL A 220 -2.72 0.51 31.65
N GLY A 221 -3.73 1.26 32.11
CA GLY A 221 -4.43 0.98 33.37
C GLY A 221 -5.42 -0.19 33.31
N SER A 222 -6.03 -0.47 32.14
CA SER A 222 -7.14 -1.43 32.06
C SER A 222 -6.73 -2.91 32.02
N VAL A 223 -5.54 -3.25 31.53
CA VAL A 223 -5.11 -4.66 31.52
C VAL A 223 -4.54 -5.09 32.87
N PHE A 224 -3.92 -4.16 33.62
CA PHE A 224 -3.42 -4.46 34.97
C PHE A 224 -4.53 -4.60 36.03
N ALA A 225 -5.65 -3.90 35.88
CA ALA A 225 -6.77 -4.02 36.82
C ALA A 225 -7.48 -5.40 36.72
N ILE A 226 -7.59 -5.96 35.52
CA ILE A 226 -8.25 -7.26 35.31
C ILE A 226 -7.32 -8.41 35.73
N GLY A 227 -6.01 -8.30 35.46
CA GLY A 227 -5.02 -9.32 35.85
C GLY A 227 -4.81 -9.44 37.37
N LEU A 228 -4.79 -8.32 38.11
CA LEU A 228 -4.67 -8.34 39.58
C LEU A 228 -5.98 -8.70 40.29
N GLY A 229 -7.14 -8.35 39.73
CA GLY A 229 -8.43 -8.73 40.30
C GLY A 229 -8.66 -10.24 40.30
N PHE A 230 -8.23 -10.93 39.24
CA PHE A 230 -8.38 -12.39 39.14
C PHE A 230 -7.41 -13.16 40.06
N LEU A 231 -6.26 -12.57 40.39
CA LEU A 231 -5.26 -13.23 41.26
C LEU A 231 -5.60 -13.13 42.76
N LEU A 232 -6.35 -12.10 43.19
CA LEU A 232 -6.75 -11.94 44.60
C LEU A 232 -8.00 -12.77 44.98
N ILE A 233 -8.79 -13.23 44.01
CA ILE A 233 -9.97 -14.08 44.30
C ILE A 233 -9.58 -15.53 44.60
N ARG A 234 -8.40 -16.00 44.16
CA ARG A 234 -7.99 -17.41 44.34
C ARG A 234 -7.15 -17.68 45.58
N SER A 235 -6.72 -16.67 46.33
CA SER A 235 -5.82 -16.86 47.49
C SER A 235 -6.55 -17.03 48.83
N LYS A 236 -7.88 -16.96 48.88
CA LYS A 236 -8.63 -17.20 50.12
C LYS A 236 -9.07 -18.67 50.22
N SER A 237 -8.15 -19.52 50.68
CA SER A 237 -8.52 -20.78 51.32
C SER A 237 -9.00 -20.47 52.74
N PRO A 238 -10.19 -20.90 53.18
CA PRO A 238 -10.45 -21.15 54.58
C PRO A 238 -10.13 -22.61 54.92
N GLU A 239 -9.30 -22.73 55.95
CA GLU A 239 -8.95 -23.94 56.69
C GLU A 239 -10.19 -24.68 57.25
N ASP A 240 -9.98 -25.97 57.51
CA ASP A 240 -10.87 -26.96 58.13
C ASP A 240 -11.69 -26.48 59.33
N PRO A 241 -12.84 -27.14 59.57
CA PRO A 241 -12.96 -27.83 60.86
C PRO A 241 -13.42 -29.31 60.75
N GLU A 242 -12.62 -30.19 61.35
CA GLU A 242 -12.99 -31.52 61.88
C GLU A 242 -13.99 -31.41 63.08
N PRO A 243 -14.54 -32.51 63.66
CA PRO A 243 -15.08 -33.74 63.05
C PRO A 243 -16.42 -34.23 63.69
N GLU A 244 -16.98 -35.31 63.11
CA GLU A 244 -17.89 -36.33 63.69
C GLU A 244 -19.39 -36.00 63.96
N PRO A 245 -20.26 -37.00 64.21
CA PRO A 245 -20.51 -38.23 63.45
C PRO A 245 -22.03 -38.48 63.26
N THR A 246 -22.46 -39.24 62.25
CA THR A 246 -23.71 -40.07 62.29
C THR A 246 -23.85 -40.80 60.95
N ALA A 247 -23.61 -42.10 60.93
CA ALA A 247 -24.64 -43.14 61.04
C ALA A 247 -25.52 -43.23 59.78
N GLY A 248 -25.33 -44.30 58.99
CA GLY A 248 -26.32 -44.68 57.99
C GLY A 248 -25.82 -45.58 56.87
N ALA A 249 -25.66 -46.85 57.17
CA ALA A 249 -25.86 -48.00 56.27
C ALA A 249 -24.97 -48.13 55.01
N VAL A 250 -24.05 -49.08 55.14
CA VAL A 250 -23.58 -49.97 54.06
C VAL A 250 -24.77 -50.75 53.51
N GLU A 251 -24.99 -50.71 52.19
CA GLU A 251 -25.62 -51.82 51.48
C GLU A 251 -25.10 -51.89 50.02
N MET A 252 -24.11 -52.75 49.81
CA MET A 252 -24.03 -53.66 48.65
C MET A 252 -24.30 -55.07 49.22
N PRO A 253 -24.68 -56.13 48.46
CA PRO A 253 -24.49 -56.31 47.01
C PRO A 253 -25.58 -57.10 46.23
N ALA A 254 -25.46 -57.01 44.89
CA ALA A 254 -25.64 -58.08 43.87
C ALA A 254 -27.04 -58.69 43.61
N PRO A 255 -27.22 -59.50 42.54
CA PRO A 255 -26.50 -59.61 41.25
C PRO A 255 -27.30 -59.10 40.02
#